data_AF-A0A8D8SVA0-F1
#
_entry.id   AF-A0A8D8SVA0-F1
#
_cell.length_a   1.000
_cell.length_b   1.000
_cell.length_c   1.000
_cell.angle_alpha   90.00
_cell.angle_beta   90.00
_cell.angle_gamma   90.00
#
_symmetry.space_group_name_H-M   'P 1'
#
loop_
_entity.id
_entity.type
_entity.pdbx_description
1 polymer ?
#
loop_
_entity_poly.entity_id
_entity_poly.type
_entity_poly.pdbx_seq_one_letter_code
_entity_poly.pdbx_strand_id
1 'polypeptide(L)'
;MIFVNFGAGQYQFLDHAAWNGLNLADLVFPWFLWIMGVTIPIVMSSNLRKNVSRHQIFLQIIKRSAILFVFNLMLNTFTYNGNLATIRINGVLQRFATTYLVVAGFAAYFTFQSDSGENSLLPSFVKDITLLLPQWFIHSTILCLHGWVTFHLQMPGCPRSSSFMFLTSGISFVLLSILYIAIDHFNVWDGSPFFYAGMNPTLLYVGHNIAVMFPFIWHISPNNTHFQSMGQNLWTVLLWILIAKWLHYKRYFYSV
;
A
#
# COMPACT_ATOMS: atom_id res chain seq x y z
N MET A 1 -8.68 -1.08 -4.19
CA MET A 1 -8.77 0.40 -4.23
C MET A 1 -9.62 0.87 -5.40
N ILE A 2 -9.32 0.45 -6.64
CA ILE A 2 -10.10 0.84 -7.85
C ILE A 2 -11.62 0.73 -7.64
N PHE A 3 -12.09 -0.44 -7.20
CA PHE A 3 -13.51 -0.70 -6.95
C PHE A 3 -14.17 0.29 -5.97
N VAL A 4 -13.47 0.60 -4.88
CA VAL A 4 -13.96 1.48 -3.80
C VAL A 4 -13.92 2.93 -4.24
N ASN A 5 -12.89 3.34 -4.99
CA ASN A 5 -12.76 4.70 -5.53
C ASN A 5 -13.90 5.08 -6.48
N PHE A 6 -14.58 4.09 -7.08
CA PHE A 6 -15.78 4.30 -7.90
C PHE A 6 -17.09 4.15 -7.11
N GLY A 7 -17.05 4.26 -5.79
CA GLY A 7 -18.24 4.25 -4.93
C GLY A 7 -18.80 2.85 -4.65
N ALA A 8 -18.03 1.78 -4.92
CA ALA A 8 -18.32 0.41 -4.47
C ALA A 8 -19.74 -0.12 -4.77
N GLY A 9 -20.35 0.27 -5.90
CA GLY A 9 -21.72 -0.10 -6.25
C GLY A 9 -22.80 0.59 -5.41
N GLN A 10 -22.45 1.65 -4.69
CA GLN A 10 -23.29 2.41 -3.75
C GLN A 10 -23.82 1.55 -2.58
N TYR A 11 -23.19 0.42 -2.28
CA TYR A 11 -23.53 -0.39 -1.12
C TYR A 11 -22.78 0.10 0.11
N GLN A 12 -23.52 0.48 1.16
CA GLN A 12 -22.94 1.06 2.37
C GLN A 12 -21.89 0.16 3.06
N PHE A 13 -22.03 -1.16 2.98
CA PHE A 13 -21.07 -2.10 3.60
C PHE A 13 -19.76 -2.25 2.81
N LEU A 14 -19.75 -1.87 1.53
CA LEU A 14 -18.56 -1.87 0.68
C LEU A 14 -17.91 -0.49 0.56
N ASP A 15 -18.57 0.55 1.06
CA ASP A 15 -18.08 1.92 1.11
C ASP A 15 -17.44 2.25 2.47
N HIS A 16 -16.81 3.41 2.59
CA HIS A 16 -16.14 3.86 3.81
C HIS A 16 -17.12 4.13 4.95
N ALA A 17 -16.78 3.67 6.17
CA ALA A 17 -17.53 4.07 7.35
C ALA A 17 -17.27 5.57 7.63
N ALA A 18 -18.33 6.33 7.92
CA ALA A 18 -18.18 7.77 8.17
C ALA A 18 -17.37 8.06 9.44
N TRP A 19 -17.53 7.24 10.49
CA TRP A 19 -16.82 7.46 11.75
C TRP A 19 -16.75 6.23 12.68
N ASN A 20 -17.92 5.70 13.09
CA ASN A 20 -18.01 4.53 13.98
C ASN A 20 -18.36 3.30 13.15
N GLY A 21 -17.38 2.42 12.95
CA GLY A 21 -17.57 1.19 12.19
C GLY A 21 -16.27 0.72 11.55
N LEU A 22 -16.34 -0.46 10.94
CA LEU A 22 -15.27 -1.00 10.13
C LEU A 22 -15.92 -1.63 8.90
N ASN A 23 -15.78 -0.97 7.75
CA ASN A 23 -16.27 -1.50 6.48
C ASN A 23 -15.14 -2.11 5.67
N LEU A 24 -15.49 -2.88 4.62
CA LEU A 24 -14.49 -3.56 3.80
C LEU A 24 -13.55 -2.57 3.09
N ALA A 25 -14.06 -1.41 2.69
CA ALA A 25 -13.28 -0.34 2.07
C ALA A 25 -12.11 0.14 2.94
N ASP A 26 -12.33 0.18 4.26
CA ASP A 26 -11.38 0.73 5.23
C ASP A 26 -10.17 -0.17 5.45
N LEU A 27 -10.31 -1.47 5.17
CA LEU A 27 -9.26 -2.48 5.33
C LEU A 27 -8.23 -2.46 4.19
N VAL A 28 -8.64 -2.00 3.00
CA VAL A 28 -7.81 -2.07 1.80
C VAL A 28 -6.51 -1.28 1.98
N PHE A 29 -6.57 -0.04 2.47
CA PHE A 29 -5.38 0.79 2.65
C PHE A 29 -4.37 0.21 3.66
N PRO A 30 -4.78 -0.22 4.87
CA PRO A 30 -3.94 -0.96 5.80
C PRO A 30 -3.28 -2.21 5.19
N TRP A 31 -3.99 -2.98 4.36
CA TRP A 31 -3.41 -4.14 3.67
C TRP A 31 -2.24 -3.77 2.77
N PHE A 32 -2.35 -2.69 2.00
CA PHE A 32 -1.28 -2.20 1.14
C PHE A 32 -0.06 -1.69 1.93
N LEU A 33 -0.28 -0.98 3.04
CA LEU A 33 0.83 -0.52 3.89
C LEU A 33 1.52 -1.69 4.58
N TRP A 34 0.76 -2.68 5.01
CA TRP A 34 1.28 -3.86 5.67
C TRP A 34 2.17 -4.69 4.74
N ILE A 35 1.70 -5.00 3.52
CA ILE A 35 2.52 -5.75 2.55
C ILE A 35 3.75 -4.96 2.12
N MET A 36 3.63 -3.64 1.94
CA MET A 36 4.78 -2.77 1.69
C MET A 36 5.81 -2.88 2.81
N GLY A 37 5.39 -2.86 4.08
CA GLY A 37 6.27 -3.05 5.24
C GLY A 37 7.03 -4.38 5.20
N VAL A 38 6.34 -5.49 4.90
CA VAL A 38 6.97 -6.82 4.80
C VAL A 38 7.95 -6.92 3.63
N THR A 39 7.70 -6.24 2.51
CA THR A 39 8.58 -6.30 1.34
C THR A 39 9.90 -5.54 1.50
N ILE A 40 9.95 -4.51 2.36
CA ILE A 40 11.17 -3.69 2.58
C ILE A 40 12.40 -4.54 2.97
N PRO A 41 12.37 -5.36 4.04
CA PRO A 41 13.53 -6.17 4.43
C PRO A 41 13.90 -7.20 3.34
N ILE A 42 12.90 -7.78 2.65
CA ILE A 42 13.15 -8.76 1.57
C ILE A 42 13.94 -8.12 0.42
N VAL A 43 13.52 -6.94 -0.03
CA VAL A 43 14.21 -6.17 -1.08
C VAL A 43 15.59 -5.73 -0.61
N MET A 44 15.72 -5.31 0.65
CA MET A 44 17.00 -4.91 1.23
C MET A 44 18.00 -6.06 1.22
N SER A 45 17.65 -7.22 1.78
CA SER A 45 18.50 -8.41 1.78
C SER A 45 18.85 -8.86 0.36
N SER A 46 17.92 -8.73 -0.59
CA SER A 46 18.20 -9.00 -2.01
C SER A 46 19.25 -8.06 -2.60
N ASN A 47 19.16 -6.75 -2.33
CA ASN A 47 20.13 -5.77 -2.84
C ASN A 47 21.51 -5.90 -2.19
N LEU A 48 21.55 -6.20 -0.89
CA LEU A 48 22.80 -6.47 -0.17
C LEU A 48 23.50 -7.73 -0.70
N ARG A 49 22.77 -8.82 -0.98
CA ARG A 49 23.33 -10.02 -1.64
C ARG A 49 23.90 -9.75 -3.03
N LYS A 50 23.40 -8.73 -3.73
CA LYS A 50 23.90 -8.28 -5.03
C LYS A 50 25.06 -7.28 -4.92
N ASN A 51 25.59 -7.05 -3.71
CA ASN A 51 26.65 -6.08 -3.41
C ASN A 51 26.33 -4.65 -3.89
N VAL A 52 25.06 -4.26 -3.88
CA VAL A 52 24.67 -2.87 -4.17
C VAL A 52 25.04 -1.99 -2.97
N SER A 53 25.71 -0.86 -3.21
CA SER A 53 26.09 0.03 -2.12
C SER A 53 24.86 0.63 -1.40
N ARG A 54 24.95 0.80 -0.08
CA ARG A 54 23.86 1.35 0.74
C ARG A 54 23.40 2.73 0.26
N HIS A 55 24.34 3.56 -0.20
CA HIS A 55 24.03 4.87 -0.77
C HIS A 55 23.23 4.77 -2.08
N GLN A 56 23.56 3.83 -2.98
CA GLN A 56 22.78 3.61 -4.18
C GLN A 56 21.37 3.13 -3.85
N ILE A 57 21.21 2.23 -2.87
CA ILE A 57 19.90 1.78 -2.40
C ILE A 57 19.10 2.98 -1.86
N PHE A 58 19.72 3.83 -1.05
CA PHE A 58 19.08 5.02 -0.50
C PHE A 58 18.64 6.02 -1.58
N LEU A 59 19.49 6.29 -2.58
CA LEU A 59 19.13 7.15 -3.72
C LEU A 59 17.96 6.56 -4.53
N GLN A 60 17.91 5.24 -4.71
CA GLN A 60 16.76 4.57 -5.35
C GLN A 60 15.47 4.76 -4.52
N ILE A 61 15.56 4.65 -3.19
CA ILE A 61 14.42 4.89 -2.28
C ILE A 61 13.93 6.34 -2.39
N ILE A 62 14.84 7.32 -2.40
CA ILE A 62 14.49 8.74 -2.59
C ILE A 62 13.81 8.95 -3.94
N LYS A 63 14.41 8.45 -5.03
CA LYS A 63 13.86 8.57 -6.38
C LYS A 63 12.44 7.99 -6.45
N ARG A 64 12.24 6.79 -5.91
CA ARG A 64 10.92 6.12 -5.83
C ARG A 64 9.90 6.96 -5.08
N SER A 65 10.27 7.44 -3.90
CA SER A 65 9.41 8.26 -3.05
C SER A 65 9.05 9.59 -3.71
N ALA A 66 10.02 10.24 -4.37
CA ALA A 66 9.82 11.49 -5.10
C ALA A 66 8.86 11.31 -6.28
N ILE A 67 8.99 10.23 -7.06
CA ILE A 67 8.11 9.99 -8.20
C ILE A 67 6.68 9.70 -7.74
N LEU A 68 6.48 8.93 -6.65
CA LEU A 68 5.14 8.74 -6.05
C LEU A 68 4.53 10.07 -5.58
N PHE A 69 5.36 10.94 -4.99
CA PHE A 69 4.93 12.27 -4.55
C PHE A 69 4.49 13.14 -5.73
N VAL A 70 5.27 13.17 -6.81
CA VAL A 70 4.96 13.89 -8.05
C VAL A 70 3.68 13.36 -8.69
N PHE A 71 3.50 12.05 -8.78
CA PHE A 71 2.25 11.48 -9.32
C PHE A 71 1.03 11.91 -8.53
N ASN A 72 1.11 11.96 -7.20
CA ASN A 72 0.00 12.46 -6.39
C ASN A 72 -0.32 13.93 -6.69
N LEU A 73 0.71 14.78 -6.80
CA LEU A 73 0.53 16.19 -7.14
C LEU A 73 -0.11 16.34 -8.52
N MET A 74 0.37 15.61 -9.51
CA MET A 74 -0.20 15.61 -10.86
C MET A 74 -1.68 15.21 -10.83
N LEU A 75 -2.01 14.09 -10.17
CA LEU A 75 -3.39 13.62 -10.06
C LEU A 75 -4.31 14.65 -9.38
N ASN A 76 -3.88 15.27 -8.28
CA ASN A 76 -4.68 16.30 -7.61
C ASN A 76 -4.88 17.53 -8.50
N THR A 77 -3.86 17.97 -9.23
CA THR A 77 -3.99 19.09 -10.17
C THR A 77 -5.01 18.79 -11.28
N PHE A 78 -5.00 17.56 -11.82
CA PHE A 78 -5.98 17.13 -12.81
C PHE A 78 -7.41 17.06 -12.25
N THR A 79 -7.59 16.55 -11.03
CA THR A 79 -8.93 16.44 -10.41
C THR A 79 -9.53 17.80 -10.06
N TYR A 80 -8.72 18.78 -9.67
CA TYR A 80 -9.19 20.09 -9.21
C TYR A 80 -9.04 21.21 -10.25
N ASN A 81 -8.89 20.89 -11.54
CA ASN A 81 -8.74 21.87 -12.64
C ASN A 81 -7.70 22.96 -12.35
N GLY A 82 -6.61 22.61 -11.65
CA GLY A 82 -5.53 23.57 -11.32
C GLY A 82 -5.84 24.60 -10.24
N ASN A 83 -6.96 24.50 -9.51
CA ASN A 83 -7.23 25.42 -8.40
C ASN A 83 -6.35 25.10 -7.17
N LEU A 84 -5.25 25.85 -7.01
CA LEU A 84 -4.27 25.65 -5.93
C LEU A 84 -4.87 25.76 -4.52
N ALA A 85 -5.95 26.52 -4.33
CA ALA A 85 -6.57 26.71 -3.02
C ALA A 85 -7.30 25.45 -2.52
N THR A 86 -7.72 24.56 -3.42
CA THR A 86 -8.44 23.32 -3.08
C THR A 86 -7.59 22.07 -3.24
N ILE A 87 -6.29 22.20 -3.57
CA ILE A 87 -5.42 21.04 -3.74
C ILE A 87 -5.29 20.31 -2.41
N ARG A 88 -5.79 19.07 -2.39
CA ARG A 88 -5.54 18.15 -1.30
C ARG A 88 -4.08 17.71 -1.37
N ILE A 89 -3.26 18.28 -0.50
CA ILE A 89 -1.83 17.94 -0.41
C ILE A 89 -1.74 16.44 -0.05
N ASN A 90 -2.21 16.03 1.12
CA ASN A 90 -2.05 14.67 1.65
C ASN A 90 -3.00 13.63 1.02
N GLY A 91 -2.67 13.18 -0.18
CA GLY A 91 -3.30 12.04 -0.85
C GLY A 91 -2.74 10.68 -0.41
N VAL A 92 -3.36 9.61 -0.91
CA VAL A 92 -2.99 8.22 -0.59
C VAL A 92 -1.54 7.92 -1.00
N LEU A 93 -1.13 8.38 -2.19
CA LEU A 93 0.24 8.16 -2.71
C LEU A 93 1.31 8.88 -1.90
N GLN A 94 1.03 10.06 -1.37
CA GLN A 94 1.99 10.77 -0.52
C GLN A 94 2.20 10.06 0.80
N ARG A 95 1.13 9.52 1.40
CA ARG A 95 1.26 8.72 2.62
C ARG A 95 2.17 7.52 2.38
N PHE A 96 1.95 6.77 1.29
CA PHE A 96 2.83 5.68 0.88
C PHE A 96 4.28 6.13 0.67
N ALA A 97 4.50 7.25 -0.04
CA ALA A 97 5.82 7.78 -0.30
C ALA A 97 6.57 8.15 1.00
N THR A 98 5.91 8.87 1.91
CA THR A 98 6.52 9.31 3.17
C THR A 98 6.81 8.13 4.08
N THR A 99 5.87 7.20 4.26
CA THR A 99 6.10 6.01 5.11
C THR A 99 7.20 5.13 4.54
N TYR A 100 7.21 4.92 3.22
CA TYR A 100 8.25 4.14 2.55
C TYR A 100 9.62 4.80 2.70
N LEU A 101 9.73 6.12 2.48
CA LEU A 101 10.98 6.85 2.60
C LEU A 101 11.58 6.74 4.01
N VAL A 102 10.76 6.91 5.04
CA VAL A 102 11.22 6.84 6.45
C VAL A 102 11.65 5.42 6.80
N VAL A 103 10.79 4.42 6.57
CA VAL A 103 11.06 3.04 7.00
C VAL A 103 12.15 2.38 6.16
N ALA A 104 12.07 2.49 4.83
CA ALA A 104 13.07 1.89 3.94
C ALA A 104 14.40 2.65 3.99
N GLY A 105 14.36 3.98 4.14
CA GLY A 105 15.57 4.79 4.32
C GLY A 105 16.33 4.40 5.58
N PHE A 106 15.62 4.22 6.70
CA PHE A 106 16.23 3.69 7.92
C PHE A 106 16.77 2.27 7.70
N ALA A 107 15.97 1.37 7.10
CA ALA A 107 16.41 0.01 6.82
C ALA A 107 17.68 -0.04 5.94
N ALA A 108 17.87 0.88 4.99
CA ALA A 108 19.04 0.93 4.12
C ALA A 108 20.36 1.10 4.86
N TYR A 109 20.35 1.81 5.99
CA TYR A 109 21.55 2.06 6.79
C TYR A 109 21.71 1.10 7.97
N PHE A 110 20.62 0.63 8.55
CA PHE A 110 20.62 -0.15 9.79
C PHE A 110 20.35 -1.66 9.60
N THR A 111 20.03 -2.12 8.39
CA THR A 111 19.90 -3.57 8.15
C THR A 111 21.29 -4.21 8.18
N PHE A 112 21.51 -5.08 9.16
CA PHE A 112 22.69 -5.92 9.25
C PHE A 112 22.45 -7.22 8.49
N GLN A 113 23.40 -7.59 7.62
CA GLN A 113 23.43 -8.94 7.06
C GLN A 113 23.84 -9.87 8.21
N SER A 114 23.00 -10.83 8.56
CA SER A 114 23.39 -11.88 9.52
C SER A 114 24.46 -12.72 8.82
N ASP A 115 25.73 -12.53 9.20
CA ASP A 115 26.79 -13.45 8.79
C ASP A 115 26.41 -14.81 9.34
N SER A 116 26.12 -15.76 8.44
CA SER A 116 25.91 -17.17 8.73
C SER A 116 27.22 -17.83 9.18
N GLY A 117 27.83 -17.27 10.23
CA GLY A 117 28.96 -17.87 10.93
C GLY A 117 28.47 -19.08 11.70
N GLU A 118 28.99 -20.24 11.32
CA GLU A 118 28.68 -21.60 11.77
C GLU A 118 28.89 -21.85 13.29
N ASN A 119 29.31 -20.84 14.06
CA ASN A 119 29.82 -20.97 15.43
C ASN A 119 29.11 -20.08 16.48
N SER A 120 27.77 -19.96 16.45
CA SER A 120 27.03 -19.26 17.51
C SER A 120 26.28 -20.22 18.43
N LEU A 121 26.51 -20.13 19.75
CA LEU A 121 25.79 -20.89 20.79
C LEU A 121 24.29 -20.57 20.87
N LEU A 122 23.86 -19.41 20.35
CA LEU A 122 22.47 -19.00 20.34
C LEU A 122 21.72 -19.55 19.12
N PRO A 123 20.45 -19.96 19.27
CA PRO A 123 19.59 -20.28 18.13
C PRO A 123 19.54 -19.12 17.14
N SER A 124 19.51 -19.42 15.83
CA SER A 124 19.50 -18.42 14.75
C SER A 124 18.42 -17.35 14.94
N PHE A 125 17.22 -17.75 15.37
CA PHE A 125 16.12 -16.84 15.67
C PHE A 125 16.44 -15.81 16.74
N VAL A 126 17.15 -16.20 17.81
CA VAL A 126 17.52 -15.27 18.90
C VAL A 126 18.56 -14.28 18.41
N LYS A 127 19.55 -14.75 17.64
CA LYS A 127 20.55 -13.89 17.01
C LYS A 127 19.89 -12.83 16.12
N ASP A 128 18.96 -13.23 15.25
CA ASP A 128 18.26 -12.30 14.36
C ASP A 128 17.40 -11.29 15.14
N ILE A 129 16.72 -11.71 16.21
CA ILE A 129 15.99 -10.78 17.10
C ILE A 129 16.94 -9.77 17.72
N THR A 130 18.07 -10.22 18.29
CA THR A 130 19.02 -9.33 18.96
C THR A 130 19.66 -8.33 18.01
N LEU A 131 19.94 -8.73 16.76
CA LEU A 131 20.50 -7.87 15.72
C LEU A 131 19.50 -6.79 15.27
N LEU A 132 18.21 -7.10 15.24
CA LEU A 132 17.15 -6.18 14.83
C LEU A 132 16.62 -5.33 15.99
N LEU A 133 16.95 -5.65 17.24
CA LEU A 133 16.48 -4.96 18.44
C LEU A 133 16.67 -3.44 18.41
N PRO A 134 17.84 -2.88 17.99
CA PRO A 134 18.01 -1.43 17.90
C PRO A 134 17.06 -0.78 16.89
N GLN A 135 16.81 -1.46 15.77
CA GLN A 135 15.86 -0.99 14.75
C GLN A 135 14.43 -0.96 15.31
N TRP A 136 14.05 -1.95 16.12
CA TRP A 136 12.72 -2.00 16.74
C TRP A 136 12.51 -0.84 17.71
N PHE A 137 13.50 -0.51 18.54
CA PHE A 137 13.42 0.63 19.45
C PHE A 137 13.21 1.95 18.70
N ILE A 138 13.95 2.18 17.61
CA ILE A 138 13.85 3.42 16.85
C ILE A 138 12.48 3.54 16.16
N HIS A 139 12.00 2.48 15.51
CA HIS A 139 10.66 2.50 14.89
C HIS A 139 9.55 2.66 15.92
N SER A 140 9.67 2.00 17.08
CA SER A 140 8.72 2.15 18.18
C SER A 140 8.71 3.58 18.71
N THR A 141 9.89 4.21 18.84
CA THR A 141 10.00 5.61 19.27
C THR A 141 9.35 6.56 18.26
N ILE A 142 9.61 6.38 16.95
CA ILE A 142 8.97 7.18 15.89
C ILE A 142 7.45 7.00 15.92
N LEU A 143 6.97 5.76 16.09
CA LEU A 143 5.54 5.46 16.15
C LEU A 143 4.88 6.08 17.40
N CYS A 144 5.53 5.97 18.56
CA CYS A 144 5.06 6.59 19.81
C CYS A 144 5.02 8.11 19.69
N LEU A 145 6.06 8.74 19.10
CA LEU A 145 6.08 10.19 18.87
C LEU A 145 4.96 10.61 17.92
N HIS A 146 4.80 9.92 16.79
CA HIS A 146 3.74 10.20 15.83
C HIS A 146 2.35 10.03 16.47
N GLY A 147 2.15 8.94 17.23
CA GLY A 147 0.93 8.71 18.00
C GLY A 147 0.68 9.82 19.02
N TRP A 148 1.70 10.24 19.76
CA TRP A 148 1.57 11.34 20.70
C TRP A 148 1.11 12.63 20.01
N VAL A 149 1.75 13.01 18.89
CA VAL A 149 1.35 14.20 18.11
C VAL A 149 -0.09 14.08 17.61
N THR A 150 -0.49 12.95 17.02
CA THR A 150 -1.85 12.80 16.48
C THR A 150 -2.93 12.79 17.55
N PHE A 151 -2.63 12.25 18.74
CA PHE A 151 -3.55 12.29 19.87
C PHE A 151 -3.64 13.68 20.50
N HIS A 152 -2.58 14.48 20.47
CA HIS A 152 -2.62 15.83 21.04
C HIS A 152 -3.21 16.88 20.09
N LEU A 153 -3.21 16.64 18.78
CA LEU A 153 -3.92 17.48 17.81
C LEU A 153 -5.45 17.33 17.98
N GLN A 154 -6.11 18.34 18.54
CA GLN A 154 -7.56 18.39 18.64
C GLN A 154 -8.16 18.88 17.33
N MET A 155 -8.83 17.97 16.61
CA MET A 155 -9.68 18.33 15.48
C MET A 155 -11.15 18.30 15.92
N PRO A 156 -11.92 19.38 15.72
CA PRO A 156 -13.33 19.42 16.09
C PRO A 156 -14.12 18.35 15.33
N GLY A 157 -14.93 17.57 16.05
CA GLY A 157 -15.75 16.50 15.49
C GLY A 157 -15.10 15.11 15.40
N CYS A 158 -13.84 14.95 15.85
CA CYS A 158 -13.09 13.71 15.73
C CYS A 158 -12.68 13.13 17.10
N PRO A 159 -13.36 12.11 17.66
CA PRO A 159 -12.87 11.39 18.84
C PRO A 159 -11.55 10.65 18.55
N ARG A 160 -10.70 10.57 19.57
CA ARG A 160 -9.36 9.98 19.48
C ARG A 160 -9.44 8.48 19.68
N SER A 161 -9.02 7.69 18.69
CA SER A 161 -8.95 6.23 18.85
C SER A 161 -7.77 5.62 18.09
N SER A 162 -6.91 4.90 18.81
CA SER A 162 -5.86 4.04 18.24
C SER A 162 -6.35 2.63 17.97
N SER A 163 -7.49 2.23 18.53
CA SER A 163 -8.01 0.86 18.40
C SER A 163 -8.26 0.49 16.96
N PHE A 164 -8.68 1.44 16.13
CA PHE A 164 -8.86 1.26 14.70
C PHE A 164 -7.56 0.90 13.97
N MET A 165 -6.44 1.56 14.31
CA MET A 165 -5.14 1.28 13.67
C MET A 165 -4.63 -0.12 14.02
N PHE A 166 -4.74 -0.52 15.29
CA PHE A 166 -4.35 -1.87 15.72
C PHE A 166 -5.25 -2.95 15.15
N LEU A 167 -6.57 -2.72 15.15
CA LEU A 167 -7.54 -3.66 14.58
C LEU A 167 -7.29 -3.89 13.09
N THR A 168 -7.19 -2.82 12.31
CA THR A 168 -6.96 -2.91 10.87
C THR A 168 -5.63 -3.60 10.56
N SER A 169 -4.56 -3.28 11.31
CA SER A 169 -3.26 -3.93 11.16
C SER A 169 -3.29 -5.43 11.51
N GLY A 170 -4.02 -5.81 12.57
CA GLY A 170 -4.21 -7.21 12.95
C GLY A 170 -4.97 -7.99 11.89
N ILE A 171 -6.03 -7.40 11.31
CA ILE A 171 -6.78 -8.00 10.21
C ILE A 171 -5.90 -8.16 8.95
N SER A 172 -5.02 -7.19 8.65
CA SER A 172 -4.04 -7.32 7.57
C SER A 172 -3.16 -8.56 7.73
N PHE A 173 -2.64 -8.77 8.94
CA PHE A 173 -1.80 -9.93 9.25
C PHE A 173 -2.56 -11.23 9.06
N VAL A 174 -3.77 -11.34 9.62
CA VAL A 174 -4.61 -12.53 9.49
C VAL A 174 -4.94 -12.82 8.02
N LEU A 175 -5.32 -11.80 7.25
CA LEU A 175 -5.59 -11.98 5.83
C LEU A 175 -4.36 -12.51 5.08
N LEU A 176 -3.16 -11.94 5.32
CA LEU A 176 -1.97 -12.46 4.68
C LEU A 176 -1.71 -13.91 5.11
N SER A 177 -1.82 -14.24 6.41
CA SER A 177 -1.64 -15.62 6.87
C SER A 177 -2.57 -16.60 6.16
N ILE A 178 -3.85 -16.23 5.96
CA ILE A 178 -4.82 -17.04 5.22
C ILE A 178 -4.39 -17.18 3.75
N LEU A 179 -4.02 -16.08 3.09
CA LEU A 179 -3.60 -16.11 1.68
C LEU A 179 -2.32 -16.93 1.49
N TYR A 180 -1.34 -16.79 2.38
CA TYR A 180 -0.12 -17.58 2.39
C TYR A 180 -0.41 -19.06 2.53
N ILE A 181 -1.25 -19.45 3.49
CA ILE A 181 -1.62 -20.86 3.68
C ILE A 181 -2.40 -21.40 2.47
N ALA A 182 -3.32 -20.63 1.91
CA ALA A 182 -4.12 -21.07 0.76
C ALA A 182 -3.28 -21.19 -0.53
N ILE A 183 -2.42 -20.22 -0.81
CA ILE A 183 -1.63 -20.14 -2.04
C ILE A 183 -0.36 -20.98 -1.94
N ASP A 184 0.47 -20.75 -0.92
CA ASP A 184 1.81 -21.35 -0.85
C ASP A 184 1.82 -22.73 -0.17
N HIS A 185 0.94 -22.96 0.81
CA HIS A 185 0.91 -24.25 1.53
C HIS A 185 -0.03 -25.26 0.87
N PHE A 186 -1.30 -24.88 0.64
CA PHE A 186 -2.30 -25.78 0.07
C PHE A 186 -2.39 -25.73 -1.46
N ASN A 187 -1.72 -24.77 -2.12
CA ASN A 187 -1.78 -24.58 -3.58
C ASN A 187 -3.22 -24.59 -4.14
N VAL A 188 -4.16 -23.98 -3.41
CA VAL A 188 -5.57 -23.87 -3.84
C VAL A 188 -5.69 -23.07 -5.13
N TRP A 189 -4.78 -22.10 -5.32
CA TRP A 189 -4.76 -21.19 -6.46
C TRP A 189 -3.39 -20.51 -6.62
N ASP A 190 -3.00 -20.22 -7.86
CA ASP A 190 -1.72 -19.58 -8.22
C ASP A 190 -1.59 -18.09 -7.82
N GLY A 191 -2.65 -17.45 -7.33
CA GLY A 191 -2.65 -16.01 -7.01
C GLY A 191 -2.48 -15.07 -8.21
N SER A 192 -2.72 -15.57 -9.43
CA SER A 192 -2.32 -14.91 -10.68
C SER A 192 -2.85 -13.48 -10.90
N PRO A 193 -4.10 -13.10 -10.57
CA PRO A 193 -4.57 -11.71 -10.70
C PRO A 193 -3.86 -10.76 -9.74
N PHE A 194 -3.51 -11.20 -8.53
CA PHE A 194 -2.74 -10.39 -7.59
C PHE A 194 -1.31 -10.19 -8.08
N PHE A 195 -0.71 -11.24 -8.65
CA PHE A 195 0.60 -11.16 -9.27
C PHE A 195 0.63 -10.16 -10.42
N TYR A 196 -0.30 -10.28 -11.38
CA TYR A 196 -0.36 -9.38 -12.54
C TYR A 196 -0.58 -7.92 -12.15
N ALA A 197 -1.52 -7.67 -11.23
CA ALA A 197 -1.75 -6.31 -10.73
C ALA A 197 -0.56 -5.77 -9.93
N GLY A 198 0.12 -6.63 -9.16
CA GLY A 198 1.24 -6.30 -8.29
C GLY A 198 2.54 -5.94 -9.03
N MET A 199 2.69 -6.32 -10.30
CA MET A 199 3.89 -5.97 -11.09
C MET A 199 3.86 -4.53 -11.62
N ASN A 200 2.67 -3.91 -11.76
CA ASN A 200 2.51 -2.55 -12.26
C ASN A 200 1.53 -1.71 -11.40
N PRO A 201 1.67 -1.68 -10.06
CA PRO A 201 0.64 -1.17 -9.17
C PRO A 201 0.45 0.36 -9.31
N THR A 202 1.55 1.10 -9.45
CA THR A 202 1.51 2.56 -9.63
C THR A 202 0.83 2.94 -10.93
N LEU A 203 1.11 2.23 -12.03
CA LEU A 203 0.48 2.48 -13.32
C LEU A 203 -1.01 2.21 -13.27
N LEU A 204 -1.43 1.08 -12.67
CA LEU A 204 -2.86 0.77 -12.51
C LEU A 204 -3.56 1.81 -11.63
N TYR A 205 -2.90 2.27 -10.56
CA TYR A 205 -3.41 3.33 -9.70
C TYR A 205 -3.59 4.65 -10.46
N VAL A 206 -2.52 5.17 -11.05
CA VAL A 206 -2.54 6.46 -11.77
C VAL A 206 -3.50 6.37 -12.96
N GLY A 207 -3.43 5.28 -13.72
CA GLY A 207 -4.27 5.01 -14.86
C GLY A 207 -5.76 5.05 -14.51
N HIS A 208 -6.19 4.41 -13.42
CA HIS A 208 -7.61 4.42 -13.05
C HIS A 208 -8.11 5.81 -12.61
N ASN A 209 -7.24 6.66 -12.05
CA ASN A 209 -7.64 8.00 -11.64
C ASN A 209 -7.82 8.93 -12.85
N ILE A 210 -7.12 8.64 -13.96
CA ILE A 210 -7.19 9.42 -15.19
C ILE A 210 -8.28 8.86 -16.13
N ALA A 211 -8.49 7.54 -16.12
CA ALA A 211 -9.45 6.85 -16.98
C ALA A 211 -10.90 7.03 -16.49
N VAL A 212 -11.41 8.24 -16.63
CA VAL A 212 -12.79 8.62 -16.23
C VAL A 212 -13.80 8.51 -17.38
N MET A 213 -13.40 7.92 -18.51
CA MET A 213 -14.22 7.80 -19.72
C MET A 213 -14.47 6.34 -20.11
N PHE A 214 -15.39 6.14 -21.05
CA PHE A 214 -15.66 4.85 -21.65
C PHE A 214 -14.36 4.25 -22.23
N PRO A 215 -14.06 2.95 -22.07
CA PRO A 215 -14.92 1.87 -21.57
C PRO A 215 -14.88 1.64 -20.05
N PHE A 216 -14.16 2.48 -19.30
CA PHE A 216 -13.97 2.30 -17.85
C PHE A 216 -15.15 2.82 -17.05
N ILE A 217 -15.72 3.94 -17.47
CA ILE A 217 -16.87 4.60 -16.84
C ILE A 217 -17.82 5.04 -17.94
N TRP A 218 -19.11 4.85 -17.76
CA TRP A 218 -20.13 5.47 -18.60
C TRP A 218 -21.15 6.19 -17.73
N HIS A 219 -21.89 7.11 -18.33
CA HIS A 219 -22.94 7.81 -17.63
C HIS A 219 -24.09 6.85 -17.36
N ILE A 220 -24.32 6.56 -16.08
CA ILE A 220 -25.52 5.87 -15.62
C ILE A 220 -26.54 6.94 -15.20
N SER A 221 -27.81 6.73 -15.55
CA SER A 221 -28.91 7.62 -15.20
C SER A 221 -29.02 7.82 -13.67
N PRO A 222 -29.46 8.99 -13.16
CA PRO A 222 -29.54 9.26 -11.72
C PRO A 222 -30.46 8.32 -10.92
N ASN A 223 -31.45 7.70 -11.58
CA ASN A 223 -32.36 6.71 -11.00
C ASN A 223 -31.85 5.27 -11.25
N ASN A 224 -30.55 5.05 -11.07
CA ASN A 224 -29.95 3.75 -11.29
C ASN A 224 -30.18 2.79 -10.12
N THR A 225 -30.15 1.50 -10.44
CA THR A 225 -30.13 0.46 -9.40
C THR A 225 -28.71 0.25 -8.91
N HIS A 226 -28.55 -0.11 -7.63
CA HIS A 226 -27.25 -0.52 -7.07
C HIS A 226 -26.57 -1.63 -7.90
N PHE A 227 -27.37 -2.49 -8.55
CA PHE A 227 -26.87 -3.52 -9.45
C PHE A 227 -26.16 -2.94 -10.69
N GLN A 228 -26.68 -1.88 -11.28
CA GLN A 228 -26.03 -1.21 -12.42
C GLN A 228 -24.70 -0.57 -12.01
N SER A 229 -24.68 0.13 -10.87
CA SER A 229 -23.47 0.71 -10.30
C SER A 229 -22.42 -0.35 -9.97
N MET A 230 -22.85 -1.47 -9.37
CA MET A 230 -22.00 -2.63 -9.10
C MET A 230 -21.45 -3.25 -10.38
N GLY A 231 -22.31 -3.45 -11.38
CA GLY A 231 -21.92 -4.02 -12.68
C GLY A 231 -20.86 -3.17 -13.37
N GLN A 232 -21.01 -1.84 -13.37
CA GLN A 232 -19.99 -0.94 -13.88
C GLN A 232 -18.68 -1.07 -13.09
N ASN A 233 -18.72 -1.00 -11.75
CA ASN A 233 -17.49 -1.05 -10.96
C ASN A 233 -16.75 -2.39 -11.10
N LEU A 234 -17.46 -3.51 -11.18
CA LEU A 234 -16.88 -4.82 -11.46
C LEU A 234 -16.29 -4.88 -12.86
N TRP A 235 -16.96 -4.30 -13.85
CA TRP A 235 -16.46 -4.20 -15.21
C TRP A 235 -15.16 -3.37 -15.28
N THR A 236 -15.11 -2.21 -14.62
CA THR A 236 -13.91 -1.37 -14.55
C THR A 236 -12.74 -2.14 -13.93
N VAL A 237 -12.97 -2.86 -12.83
CA VAL A 237 -11.95 -3.68 -12.18
C VAL A 237 -11.48 -4.81 -13.10
N LEU A 238 -12.41 -5.50 -13.77
CA LEU A 238 -12.09 -6.55 -14.72
C LEU A 238 -11.21 -6.02 -15.86
N LEU A 239 -11.55 -4.88 -16.44
CA LEU A 239 -10.74 -4.24 -17.48
C LEU A 239 -9.32 -3.94 -17.00
N TRP A 240 -9.16 -3.39 -15.79
CA TRP A 240 -7.83 -3.14 -15.23
C TRP A 240 -7.03 -4.42 -14.95
N ILE A 241 -7.68 -5.50 -14.53
CA ILE A 241 -7.03 -6.81 -14.39
C ILE A 241 -6.60 -7.36 -15.75
N LEU A 242 -7.42 -7.20 -16.79
CA LEU A 242 -7.07 -7.61 -18.16
C LEU A 242 -5.91 -6.78 -18.71
N ILE A 243 -5.89 -5.47 -18.47
CA ILE A 243 -4.77 -4.59 -18.82
C ILE A 243 -3.51 -5.01 -18.08
N ALA A 244 -3.59 -5.31 -16.77
CA ALA A 244 -2.46 -5.79 -16.00
C ALA A 244 -1.91 -7.11 -16.56
N LYS A 245 -2.80 -8.04 -16.91
CA LYS A 245 -2.45 -9.31 -17.57
C LYS A 245 -1.80 -9.09 -18.93
N TRP A 246 -2.32 -8.15 -19.73
CA TRP A 246 -1.78 -7.80 -21.04
C TRP A 246 -0.38 -7.17 -20.92
N LEU A 247 -0.18 -6.24 -19.98
CA LEU A 247 1.12 -5.64 -19.69
C LEU A 247 2.15 -6.71 -19.29
N HIS A 248 1.74 -7.65 -18.43
CA HIS A 248 2.58 -8.77 -18.05
C HIS A 248 2.94 -9.65 -19.25
N TYR A 249 1.97 -10.01 -20.10
CA TYR A 249 2.22 -10.80 -21.31
C TYR A 249 3.19 -10.10 -22.27
N LYS A 250 3.12 -8.78 -22.39
CA LYS A 250 4.04 -7.96 -23.19
C LYS A 250 5.36 -7.63 -22.49
N ARG A 251 5.57 -8.11 -21.25
CA ARG A 251 6.75 -7.84 -20.41
C ARG A 251 7.05 -6.35 -20.21
N TYR A 252 6.01 -5.52 -20.18
CA TYR A 252 6.13 -4.12 -19.81
C TYR A 252 6.00 -3.99 -18.29
N PHE A 253 7.13 -3.67 -17.63
CA PHE A 253 7.22 -3.48 -16.18
C PHE A 253 7.63 -2.05 -15.89
N TYR A 254 6.64 -1.19 -15.66
CA TYR A 254 6.85 0.18 -15.21
C TYR A 254 6.94 0.19 -13.69
N SER A 255 8.04 -0.38 -13.16
CA SER A 255 8.38 -0.20 -11.75
C SER A 255 9.19 1.09 -11.62
N VAL A 256 8.55 2.11 -11.07
CA VAL A 256 9.24 3.30 -10.58
C VAL A 256 10.13 2.92 -9.39
#